data_AF-A0A9Q3EKQ0-F1
#
_entry.id   AF-A0A9Q3EKQ0-F1
#
_cell.length_a   1.000
_cell.length_b   1.000
_cell.length_c   1.000
_cell.angle_alpha   90.00
_cell.angle_beta   90.00
_cell.angle_gamma   90.00
#
_symmetry.space_group_name_H-M   'P 1'
#
loop_
_entity.id
_entity.type
_entity.pdbx_description
1 polymer ?
#
loop_
_entity_poly.entity_id
_entity_poly.type
_entity_poly.pdbx_seq_one_letter_code
_entity_poly.pdbx_strand_id
1 'polypeptide(L)'
;MPKRKQEYRQEIWTYDQYSRTTIPLEVFHINWVSPLPQSGYRSYNAGLVNVERYRKPPIFLPSHKYDTAINTASLLWNRVISHTGLFKNIISDRDPKFTSAL
;
A
#
# COMPACT_ATOMS: atom_id res chain seq x y z
N MET A 1 -15.81 19.39 -23.43
CA MET A 1 -14.47 18.78 -23.58
C MET A 1 -14.20 17.81 -22.42
N PRO A 2 -14.08 16.48 -22.65
CA PRO A 2 -13.57 15.56 -21.65
C PRO A 2 -12.20 15.01 -22.07
N LYS A 3 -11.13 15.75 -21.79
CA LYS A 3 -9.72 15.29 -21.89
C LYS A 3 -9.14 15.06 -20.49
N ARG A 4 -9.72 14.17 -19.67
CA ARG A 4 -9.21 13.95 -18.29
C ARG A 4 -9.27 12.51 -17.77
N LYS A 5 -9.75 11.54 -18.54
CA LYS A 5 -9.85 10.13 -18.10
C LYS A 5 -8.79 9.20 -18.70
N GLN A 6 -8.10 9.60 -19.75
CA GLN A 6 -7.08 8.77 -20.40
C GLN A 6 -5.70 8.90 -19.76
N GLU A 7 -5.34 10.08 -19.26
CA GLU A 7 -4.02 10.34 -18.66
C GLU A 7 -3.77 9.51 -17.38
N TYR A 8 -4.77 9.36 -16.50
CA TYR A 8 -4.63 8.50 -15.31
C TYR A 8 -4.48 7.01 -15.62
N ARG A 9 -4.92 6.56 -16.80
CA ARG A 9 -4.75 5.15 -17.21
C ARG A 9 -3.30 4.85 -17.62
N GLN A 10 -2.47 5.86 -17.90
CA GLN A 10 -1.09 5.65 -18.33
C GLN A 10 -0.12 5.52 -17.15
N GLU A 11 -0.37 6.20 -16.02
CA GLU A 11 0.51 6.12 -14.84
C GLU A 11 0.37 4.79 -14.08
N ILE A 12 -0.84 4.23 -14.00
CA ILE A 12 -1.11 2.96 -13.29
C ILE A 12 -0.49 1.74 -14.02
N TRP A 13 -0.15 1.85 -15.31
CA TRP A 13 0.35 0.76 -16.15
C TRP A 13 1.87 0.74 -16.37
N THR A 14 2.65 1.53 -15.64
CA THR A 14 4.13 1.41 -15.66
C THR A 14 4.66 0.24 -14.82
N TYR A 15 3.80 -0.43 -14.03
CA TYR A 15 4.18 -1.57 -13.19
C TYR A 15 4.63 -2.80 -13.99
N ASP A 16 4.29 -2.87 -15.28
CA ASP A 16 4.68 -3.97 -16.18
C ASP A 16 6.14 -3.86 -16.68
N GLN A 17 6.82 -2.72 -16.42
CA GLN A 17 8.21 -2.51 -16.85
C GLN A 17 9.25 -3.12 -15.90
N TYR A 18 8.85 -3.49 -14.68
CA TYR A 18 9.69 -4.32 -13.81
C TYR A 18 9.19 -5.76 -13.89
N SER A 19 10.08 -6.68 -14.25
CA SER A 19 9.76 -8.11 -14.18
C SER A 19 9.26 -8.46 -12.77
N ARG A 20 8.17 -9.22 -12.70
CA ARG A 20 7.71 -9.77 -11.42
C ARG A 20 8.86 -10.59 -10.84
N THR A 21 9.08 -10.47 -9.54
CA THR A 21 9.94 -11.43 -8.87
C THR A 21 9.33 -12.83 -9.02
N THR A 22 10.20 -13.80 -9.28
CA THR A 22 9.85 -15.21 -9.26
C THR A 22 9.89 -15.80 -7.85
N ILE A 23 10.37 -15.02 -6.87
CA ILE A 23 10.58 -15.45 -5.49
C ILE A 23 9.46 -14.87 -4.61
N PRO A 24 8.65 -15.72 -3.95
CA PRO A 24 7.62 -15.24 -3.03
C PRO A 24 8.27 -14.49 -1.85
N LEU A 25 7.56 -13.51 -1.31
CA LEU A 25 7.99 -12.70 -0.16
C LEU A 25 9.31 -11.91 -0.37
N GLU A 26 9.79 -11.76 -1.60
CA GLU A 26 11.05 -11.03 -1.83
C GLU A 26 10.88 -9.51 -1.80
N VAL A 27 9.86 -8.99 -2.49
CA VAL A 27 9.65 -7.54 -2.64
C VAL A 27 8.20 -7.18 -2.38
N PHE A 28 8.00 -6.22 -1.48
CA PHE A 28 6.70 -5.73 -1.05
C PHE A 28 6.66 -4.21 -1.11
N HIS A 29 5.68 -3.67 -1.82
CA HIS A 29 5.47 -2.23 -1.97
C HIS A 29 4.32 -1.79 -1.09
N ILE A 30 4.50 -0.70 -0.35
CA ILE A 30 3.46 -0.11 0.50
C ILE A 30 3.30 1.38 0.20
N ASN A 31 2.06 1.84 0.14
CA ASN A 31 1.73 3.25 -0.09
C ASN A 31 0.33 3.58 0.44
N TRP A 32 0.04 4.85 0.76
CA TRP A 32 -1.31 5.30 1.05
C TRP A 32 -2.04 5.86 -0.17
N VAL A 33 -3.34 5.60 -0.20
CA VAL A 33 -4.32 6.37 -0.97
C VAL A 33 -5.09 7.24 0.02
N SER A 34 -4.86 8.55 -0.03
CA SER A 34 -5.41 9.54 0.90
C SER A 34 -5.37 10.95 0.29
N PRO A 35 -6.31 11.86 0.61
CA PRO A 35 -7.49 11.63 1.44
C PRO A 35 -8.63 10.95 0.68
N LEU A 36 -9.43 10.15 1.38
CA LEU A 36 -10.69 9.57 0.89
C LEU A 36 -11.87 10.10 1.71
N PRO A 37 -13.09 10.12 1.14
CA PRO A 37 -14.30 10.35 1.93
C PRO A 37 -14.41 9.34 3.07
N GLN A 38 -14.88 9.80 4.24
CA GLN A 38 -15.09 8.92 5.39
C GLN A 38 -16.10 7.82 5.04
N SER A 39 -15.80 6.58 5.37
CA SER A 39 -16.66 5.43 5.08
C SER A 39 -16.59 4.33 6.14
N GLY A 40 -17.68 3.58 6.24
CA GLY A 40 -17.85 2.47 7.18
C GLY A 40 -18.05 2.91 8.64
N TYR A 41 -18.26 1.93 9.52
CA TYR A 41 -18.59 2.15 10.93
C TYR A 41 -17.47 2.81 11.76
N ARG A 42 -16.22 2.80 11.26
CA ARG A 42 -15.05 3.45 11.90
C ARG A 42 -14.62 4.74 11.19
N SER A 43 -15.40 5.22 10.23
CA SER A 43 -15.12 6.46 9.47
C SER A 43 -13.71 6.50 8.89
N TYR A 44 -13.27 5.39 8.28
CA TYR A 44 -11.97 5.31 7.63
C TYR A 44 -11.89 6.32 6.48
N ASN A 45 -10.74 6.98 6.33
CA ASN A 45 -10.55 8.06 5.37
C ASN A 45 -9.22 7.94 4.59
N ALA A 46 -8.56 6.79 4.67
CA ALA A 46 -7.39 6.42 3.89
C ALA A 46 -7.35 4.91 3.64
N GLY A 47 -6.64 4.49 2.60
CA GLY A 47 -6.35 3.08 2.34
C GLY A 47 -4.84 2.85 2.29
N LEU A 48 -4.33 1.95 3.12
CA LEU A 48 -2.96 1.44 2.97
C LEU A 48 -2.97 0.36 1.90
N VAL A 49 -2.31 0.63 0.79
CA VAL A 49 -2.18 -0.25 -0.38
C VAL A 49 -0.90 -1.04 -0.26
N ASN A 50 -1.00 -2.35 -0.47
CA ASN A 50 0.07 -3.30 -0.28
C ASN A 50 0.18 -4.17 -1.54
N VAL A 51 1.35 -4.21 -2.16
CA VAL A 51 1.58 -4.97 -3.40
C VAL A 51 2.82 -5.83 -3.23
N GLU A 52 2.63 -7.14 -3.14
CA GLU A 52 3.72 -8.10 -3.26
C GLU A 52 4.03 -8.34 -4.74
N ARG A 53 5.29 -8.22 -5.15
CA ARG A 53 5.65 -8.37 -6.58
C ARG A 53 5.45 -9.77 -7.16
N TYR A 54 5.40 -10.79 -6.31
CA TYR A 54 5.13 -12.18 -6.73
C TYR A 54 3.63 -12.40 -7.03
N ARG A 55 2.74 -11.81 -6.22
CA ARG A 55 1.29 -11.99 -6.33
C ARG A 55 0.66 -10.91 -7.21
N LYS A 56 -0.42 -11.25 -7.93
CA LYS A 56 -1.12 -10.29 -8.81
C LYS A 56 -2.03 -9.29 -8.07
N PRO A 57 -2.86 -9.68 -7.10
CA PRO A 57 -3.81 -8.74 -6.51
C PRO A 57 -3.18 -7.90 -5.39
N PRO A 58 -3.38 -6.57 -5.38
CA PRO A 58 -3.05 -5.73 -4.23
C PRO A 58 -3.95 -6.04 -3.04
N ILE A 59 -3.44 -5.82 -1.82
CA ILE A 59 -4.19 -5.85 -0.57
C ILE A 59 -4.45 -4.40 -0.12
N PHE A 60 -5.72 -4.05 0.06
CA PHE A 60 -6.14 -2.75 0.58
C PHE A 60 -6.57 -2.87 2.03
N LEU A 61 -5.93 -2.11 2.91
CA LEU A 61 -6.28 -2.05 4.32
C LEU A 61 -6.93 -0.69 4.63
N PRO A 62 -8.16 -0.66 5.16
CA PRO A 62 -8.78 0.59 5.59
C PRO A 62 -7.99 1.17 6.77
N SER A 63 -7.70 2.47 6.71
CA SER A 63 -6.86 3.19 7.67
C SER A 63 -7.34 4.63 7.85
N HIS A 64 -6.71 5.34 8.77
CA HIS A 64 -6.92 6.76 8.96
C HIS A 64 -5.70 7.53 8.42
N LYS A 65 -5.94 8.66 7.74
CA LYS A 65 -4.89 9.51 7.17
C LYS A 65 -3.81 9.87 8.19
N TYR A 66 -4.23 10.06 9.44
CA TYR A 66 -3.40 10.50 10.56
C TYR A 66 -3.02 9.33 11.50
N ASP A 67 -3.11 8.08 11.02
CA ASP A 67 -2.56 6.96 11.77
C ASP A 67 -1.08 7.20 12.10
N THR A 68 -0.66 6.81 13.29
CA THR A 68 0.74 6.91 13.72
C THR A 68 1.59 5.81 13.06
N ALA A 69 2.91 5.92 13.17
CA ALA A 69 3.83 4.85 12.73
C ALA A 69 3.50 3.51 13.41
N ILE A 70 3.26 3.51 14.73
CA ILE A 70 2.90 2.30 15.48
C ILE A 70 1.53 1.73 15.07
N ASN A 71 0.53 2.57 14.79
CA ASN A 71 -0.77 2.12 14.27
C ASN A 71 -0.59 1.45 12.89
N THR A 72 0.23 2.08 12.03
CA THR A 72 0.55 1.56 10.70
C THR A 72 1.25 0.20 10.79
N ALA A 73 2.29 0.10 11.62
CA ALA A 73 3.04 -1.13 11.84
C ALA A 73 2.13 -2.25 12.38
N SER A 74 1.28 -1.92 13.36
CA SER A 74 0.31 -2.86 13.94
C SER A 74 -0.72 -3.34 12.92
N LEU A 75 -1.23 -2.42 12.07
CA LEU A 75 -2.17 -2.75 11.01
C LEU A 75 -1.53 -3.70 9.98
N LEU A 76 -0.32 -3.37 9.53
CA LEU A 76 0.43 -4.20 8.57
C LEU A 76 0.76 -5.57 9.16
N TRP A 77 1.26 -5.61 10.39
CA TRP A 77 1.63 -6.86 11.07
C TRP A 77 0.44 -7.79 11.23
N ASN A 78 -0.66 -7.30 11.79
CA ASN A 78 -1.82 -8.11 12.13
C ASN A 78 -2.66 -8.51 10.91
N ARG A 79 -2.59 -7.78 9.80
CA ARG A 79 -3.45 -8.02 8.64
C ARG A 79 -2.74 -8.62 7.43
N VAL A 80 -1.42 -8.44 7.34
CA VAL A 80 -0.64 -8.95 6.20
C VAL A 80 0.42 -9.92 6.70
N ILE A 81 1.40 -9.44 7.46
CA ILE A 81 2.60 -10.23 7.82
C ILE A 81 2.24 -11.51 8.57
N SER A 82 1.28 -11.46 9.50
CA SER A 82 0.82 -12.64 10.24
C SER A 82 0.17 -13.72 9.37
N HIS A 83 -0.30 -13.37 8.18
CA HIS A 83 -0.96 -14.29 7.24
C HIS A 83 -0.06 -14.69 6.07
N THR A 84 0.88 -13.82 5.67
CA THR A 84 1.74 -14.03 4.49
C THR A 84 3.16 -14.47 4.82
N GLY A 85 3.67 -14.11 6.00
CA GLY A 85 5.10 -14.19 6.32
C GLY A 85 5.83 -12.85 6.13
N LEU A 86 7.12 -12.82 6.48
CA LEU A 86 7.96 -11.63 6.44
C LEU A 86 8.57 -11.41 5.06
N PHE A 87 8.50 -10.17 4.57
CA PHE A 87 9.11 -9.79 3.30
C PHE A 87 10.59 -9.44 3.47
N LYS A 88 11.43 -9.81 2.50
CA LYS A 88 12.86 -9.46 2.52
C LYS A 88 13.09 -7.97 2.32
N ASN A 89 12.34 -7.37 1.38
CA ASN A 89 12.46 -5.95 1.05
C ASN A 89 11.08 -5.29 1.09
N ILE A 90 10.96 -4.24 1.89
CA ILE A 90 9.78 -3.37 1.94
C ILE A 90 10.17 -2.04 1.28
N ILE A 91 9.41 -1.64 0.26
CA ILE A 91 9.62 -0.41 -0.50
C ILE A 91 8.43 0.51 -0.24
N SER A 92 8.71 1.70 0.26
CA SER A 92 7.72 2.75 0.51
C SER A 92 8.22 4.10 -0.02
N ASP A 93 7.37 5.11 0.02
CA ASP A 93 7.84 6.49 -0.05
C ASP A 93 8.51 6.92 1.27
N ARG A 94 8.85 8.22 1.36
CA ARG A 94 9.47 8.82 2.55
C ARG A 94 8.45 9.39 3.53
N ASP A 95 7.24 8.86 3.58
CA ASP A 95 6.25 9.28 4.59
C ASP A 95 6.84 9.04 6.01
N PRO A 96 6.73 10.01 6.94
CA PRO A 96 7.24 9.88 8.31
C PRO A 96 6.79 8.61 9.04
N LYS A 97 5.64 8.04 8.69
CA LYS A 97 5.16 6.77 9.27
C LYS A 97 6.03 5.57 8.90
N PHE A 98 6.78 5.64 7.80
CA PHE A 98 7.73 4.59 7.38
C PHE A 98 9.17 4.87 7.78
N THR A 99 9.51 6.13 8.03
CA THR A 99 10.87 6.53 8.44
C THR A 99 11.00 6.79 9.93
N SER A 100 9.92 6.65 10.70
CA SER A 100 9.95 6.86 12.15
C SER A 100 10.87 5.83 12.81
N ALA A 101 11.74 6.29 13.69
CA ALA A 101 12.55 5.42 14.55
C ALA A 101 11.75 4.87 15.75
N LEU A 102 10.51 5.37 15.95
CA LEU A 102 9.63 5.13 17.09
C LEU A 102 8.16 5.04 16.68
#